data_AF-A0A972CDG0-F1
#
_entry.id   AF-A0A972CDG0-F1
#
_cell.length_a   1.000
_cell.length_b   1.000
_cell.length_c   1.000
_cell.angle_alpha   90.00
_cell.angle_beta   90.00
_cell.angle_gamma   90.00
#
_symmetry.space_group_name_H-M   'P 1'
#
loop_
_entity.id
_entity.type
_entity.pdbx_description
1 polymer ?
#
loop_
_entity_poly.entity_id
_entity_poly.type
_entity_poly.pdbx_seq_one_letter_code
_entity_poly.pdbx_strand_id
1 'polypeptide(L)' 'MIYFDNAATTYPKPRAVYDAVLRAMTDAGGNPGRSAHRLSMTAADIIYECRCELADFFGCSVP' A
#
# COMPACT_ATOMS: atom_id res chain seq x y z
N MET A 1 -25.43 5.96 11.77
CA MET A 1 -24.92 4.78 12.51
C MET A 1 -23.73 5.23 13.33
N ILE A 2 -23.64 4.87 14.62
CA ILE A 2 -22.44 5.07 15.43
C ILE A 2 -21.69 3.74 15.42
N TYR A 3 -20.42 3.75 14.99
CA TYR A 3 -19.63 2.52 14.78
C TYR A 3 -18.67 2.27 15.95
N PHE A 4 -19.05 1.36 16.84
CA PHE A 4 -18.26 0.96 18.02
C PHE A 4 -17.47 -0.34 17.85
N ASP A 5 -17.18 -0.74 16.60
CA ASP A 5 -16.51 -2.02 16.28
C ASP A 5 -15.13 -1.84 15.59
N ASN A 6 -14.48 -0.69 15.83
CA ASN A 6 -13.18 -0.36 15.22
C ASN A 6 -12.04 -1.32 15.61
N ALA A 7 -12.16 -2.02 16.74
CA ALA A 7 -11.18 -3.00 17.19
C ALA A 7 -11.22 -4.29 16.35
N ALA A 8 -12.39 -4.68 15.82
CA ALA A 8 -12.50 -5.81 14.91
C ALA A 8 -11.94 -5.47 13.52
N THR A 9 -12.26 -4.27 13.01
CA THR A 9 -11.64 -3.70 11.81
C THR A 9 -11.92 -2.20 11.72
N THR A 10 -11.00 -1.43 11.15
CA THR A 10 -11.27 0.00 10.91
C THR A 10 -12.38 0.16 9.87
N TYR A 11 -13.45 0.87 10.21
CA TYR A 11 -14.49 1.29 9.28
C TYR A 11 -15.05 2.69 9.65
N PRO A 12 -15.28 3.56 8.65
CA PRO A 12 -14.76 3.45 7.29
C PRO A 12 -13.23 3.62 7.27
N LYS A 13 -12.57 3.13 6.23
CA LYS A 13 -11.17 3.53 6.03
C LYS A 13 -11.13 5.03 5.69
N PRO A 14 -10.08 5.77 6.08
CA PRO A 14 -9.88 7.13 5.59
C PRO A 14 -9.81 7.16 4.05
N ARG A 15 -10.27 8.26 3.43
CA ARG A 15 -10.33 8.40 1.96
C ARG A 15 -9.00 8.09 1.26
N ALA A 16 -7.89 8.49 1.87
CA ALA A 16 -6.54 8.24 1.35
C ALA A 16 -6.25 6.76 1.10
N VAL A 17 -6.78 5.85 1.92
CA VAL A 17 -6.60 4.40 1.73
C VAL A 17 -7.29 3.93 0.45
N TYR A 18 -8.52 4.38 0.21
CA TYR A 18 -9.25 4.04 -1.01
C TYR A 18 -8.55 4.58 -2.26
N ASP A 19 -8.10 5.83 -2.23
CA ASP A 19 -7.44 6.46 -3.39
C ASP A 19 -6.08 5.79 -3.68
N ALA A 20 -5.32 5.40 -2.66
CA ALA A 20 -4.07 4.66 -2.82
C ALA A 20 -4.29 3.28 -3.45
N VAL A 21 -5.28 2.52 -2.97
CA VAL A 21 -5.62 1.20 -3.52
C VAL A 21 -6.09 1.32 -4.97
N LEU A 22 -6.98 2.27 -5.27
CA LEU A 22 -7.48 2.47 -6.64
C LEU A 22 -6.33 2.79 -7.59
N ARG A 23 -5.43 3.70 -7.20
CA ARG A 23 -4.26 4.08 -8.00
C ARG A 23 -3.32 2.89 -8.24
N ALA A 24 -3.06 2.06 -7.23
CA ALA A 24 -2.26 0.86 -7.39
C ALA A 24 -2.90 -0.12 -8.41
N MET A 25 -4.23 -0.28 -8.36
CA MET A 25 -4.96 -1.14 -9.28
C MET A 25 -4.98 -0.61 -10.72
N THR A 26 -5.12 0.71 -10.91
CA THR A 26 -5.21 1.31 -12.25
C THR A 26 -3.84 1.51 -12.89
N ASP A 27 -2.82 1.83 -12.10
CA ASP A 27 -1.54 2.35 -12.62
C ASP A 27 -0.40 1.34 -12.47
N ALA A 28 -0.53 0.34 -11.58
CA ALA A 28 0.51 -0.62 -11.23
C ALA A 28 0.05 -2.08 -11.25
N GLY A 29 -0.82 -2.45 -12.21
CA GLY A 29 -1.35 -3.82 -12.35
C GLY A 29 -0.33 -4.90 -12.80
N GLY A 30 0.97 -4.65 -12.70
CA GLY A 30 2.02 -5.63 -13.00
C GLY A 30 2.38 -6.50 -11.79
N ASN A 31 2.97 -7.66 -12.03
CA ASN A 31 3.48 -8.50 -10.95
C ASN A 31 4.92 -8.07 -10.58
N PRO A 32 5.18 -7.52 -9.39
CA PRO A 32 6.49 -7.04 -8.99
C PRO A 32 7.54 -8.16 -9.01
N GLY A 33 8.74 -7.89 -9.55
CA GLY A 33 9.85 -8.84 -9.57
C GLY A 33 9.73 -10.01 -10.54
N ARG A 34 8.68 -10.05 -11.38
CA ARG A 34 8.48 -11.10 -12.41
C ARG A 34 8.96 -10.70 -13.80
N SER A 35 9.25 -9.41 -14.03
CA SER A 35 9.79 -8.90 -15.29
C SER A 35 10.40 -7.52 -15.07
N ALA A 36 11.03 -6.96 -16.11
CA ALA A 36 11.51 -5.58 -16.12
C ALA A 36 10.56 -4.62 -16.87
N HIS A 37 9.34 -5.04 -17.24
CA HIS A 37 8.42 -4.14 -17.94
C HIS A 37 7.87 -3.08 -16.98
N ARG A 38 7.49 -1.91 -17.52
CA ARG A 38 7.11 -0.72 -16.74
C ARG A 38 6.14 -1.02 -15.58
N LEU A 39 5.01 -1.67 -15.86
CA LEU A 39 4.01 -1.99 -14.82
C LEU A 39 4.54 -2.89 -13.69
N SER A 40 5.47 -3.81 -13.99
CA SER A 40 6.07 -4.73 -13.01
C SER A 40 7.06 -3.97 -12.12
N MET A 41 7.85 -3.06 -12.70
CA MET A 41 8.74 -2.19 -11.96
C MET A 41 7.97 -1.21 -11.07
N THR A 42 6.95 -0.52 -11.60
CA THR A 42 6.12 0.41 -10.82
C THR A 42 5.44 -0.26 -9.63
N ALA A 43 4.95 -1.50 -9.79
CA ALA A 43 4.41 -2.26 -8.67
C ALA A 43 5.47 -2.60 -7.61
N ALA A 44 6.71 -2.90 -8.03
CA ALA A 44 7.80 -3.19 -7.12
C ALA A 44 8.22 -1.93 -6.33
N ASP A 45 8.27 -0.77 -7.01
CA ASP A 45 8.60 0.51 -6.39
C ASP A 45 7.58 0.88 -5.30
N ILE A 46 6.28 0.78 -5.59
CA ILE A 46 5.20 1.05 -4.59
C ILE A 46 5.35 0.16 -3.34
N ILE A 47 5.69 -1.12 -3.52
CA ILE A 47 5.89 -2.03 -2.39
C ILE A 47 7.12 -1.63 -1.59
N TYR A 48 8.21 -1.27 -2.26
CA TYR A 48 9.45 -0.88 -1.60
C TYR A 48 9.29 0.42 -0.82
N GLU A 49 8.66 1.44 -1.41
CA GLU A 49 8.33 2.71 -0.74
C GLU A 49 7.50 2.47 0.52
N CYS A 50 6.44 1.66 0.43
CA CYS A 50 5.62 1.29 1.58
C CYS A 50 6.43 0.61 2.70
N ARG A 51 7.37 -0.27 2.34
CA ARG A 51 8.27 -0.91 3.32
C ARG A 51 9.19 0.09 4.01
N CYS A 52 9.74 1.04 3.25
CA CYS A 52 10.58 2.10 3.82
C CYS A 52 9.78 2.97 4.81
N GLU A 53 8.58 3.40 4.43
CA GLU A 53 7.71 4.20 5.32
C GLU A 53 7.34 3.44 6.60
N LEU A 54 7.05 2.13 6.49
CA LEU A 54 6.75 1.29 7.65
C LEU A 54 7.99 1.09 8.53
N ALA A 55 9.16 0.88 7.95
CA ALA A 55 10.41 0.76 8.69
C ALA A 55 10.70 2.04 9.49
N ASP A 56 10.55 3.22 8.86
CA ASP A 56 10.69 4.50 9.53
C ASP A 56 9.66 4.69 10.65
N PHE A 57 8.40 4.32 10.40
CA PHE A 57 7.31 4.44 11.39
C PHE A 57 7.54 3.54 12.61
N PHE A 58 8.05 2.33 12.43
CA PHE A 58 8.31 1.38 13.50
C PHE A 58 9.74 1.43 14.07
N GLY A 59 10.63 2.25 13.51
CA GLY A 59 12.03 2.36 13.92
C GLY A 59 12.88 1.14 13.57
N CYS A 60 12.57 0.46 12.45
CA CYS A 60 13.36 -0.64 11.93
C CYS A 60 14.59 -0.13 11.16
N SER A 61 15.72 -0.85 11.24
CA SER A 61 16.96 -0.46 10.54
C SER A 61 16.94 -0.76 9.04
N VAL A 62 15.98 -1.57 8.59
CA VAL A 62 15.82 -1.96 7.18
C VAL A 62 14.32 -2.08 6.82
N PRO A 63 13.95 -1.77 5.57
CA PRO A 63 12.65 -2.08 4.97
C PRO A 63 12.37 -3.60 4.78
#